data_AF-A0AAV9JGJ8-F1
#
_entry.id   AF-A0AAV9JGJ8-F1
#
_cell.length_a   1.000
_cell.length_b   1.000
_cell.length_c   1.000
_cell.angle_alpha   90.00
_cell.angle_beta   90.00
_cell.angle_gamma   90.00
#
_symmetry.space_group_name_H-M   'P 1'
#
loop_
_entity.id
_entity.type
_entity.pdbx_description
1 polymer ?
#
loop_
_entity_poly.entity_id
_entity_poly.type
_entity_poly.pdbx_seq_one_letter_code
_entity_poly.pdbx_strand_id
1 'polypeptide(L)'
;MTGLPVFYNDAVAYIGNISLLANSTKATNVNFTLSGEELTATAIQSSQNTTLVLDSPTLAIDVSSDALDSAIFETSTTSGYSHSGFLYYGAQIVWLASGVLESKWVAETTDTDGLWVLKWAANGGTEDELLVVLKNLAPVALTA
;
A
#
# COMPACT_ATOMS: atom_id res chain seq x y z
N MET A 1 12.08 16.56 -1.14
CA MET A 1 10.82 15.86 -1.45
C MET A 1 10.59 14.83 -0.37
N THR A 2 9.57 14.99 0.46
CA THR A 2 9.24 14.05 1.54
C THR A 2 8.12 13.12 1.09
N GLY A 3 8.16 11.87 1.52
CA GLY A 3 7.10 10.89 1.28
C GLY A 3 6.23 10.71 2.51
N LEU A 4 5.16 9.91 2.38
CA LEU A 4 4.36 9.43 3.50
C LEU A 4 4.48 7.91 3.58
N PRO A 5 4.44 7.31 4.79
CA PRO A 5 4.55 5.87 4.92
C PRO A 5 3.25 5.19 4.48
N VAL A 6 3.38 3.96 4.01
CA VAL A 6 2.25 3.04 3.85
C VAL A 6 2.12 2.23 5.13
N PHE A 7 0.89 2.04 5.58
CA PHE A 7 0.60 1.26 6.76
C PHE A 7 -0.60 0.34 6.54
N TYR A 8 -0.60 -0.77 7.27
CA TYR A 8 -1.68 -1.74 7.32
C TYR A 8 -2.73 -1.28 8.32
N ASN A 9 -4.01 -1.38 7.97
CA ASN A 9 -5.11 -1.31 8.93
C ASN A 9 -6.26 -2.21 8.47
N ASP A 10 -6.52 -3.27 9.24
CA ASP A 10 -7.57 -4.27 8.99
C ASP A 10 -7.58 -4.80 7.53
N ALA A 11 -6.42 -5.29 7.08
CA ALA A 11 -6.17 -5.80 5.73
C ALA A 11 -6.14 -4.77 4.59
N VAL A 12 -6.39 -3.48 4.85
CA VAL A 12 -6.33 -2.43 3.82
C VAL A 12 -5.05 -1.62 3.93
N ALA A 13 -4.51 -1.18 2.79
CA ALA A 13 -3.35 -0.31 2.70
C ALA A 13 -3.74 1.18 2.73
N TYR A 14 -3.14 1.91 3.66
CA TYR A 14 -3.32 3.34 3.83
C TYR A 14 -2.00 4.09 3.68
N ILE A 15 -2.09 5.34 3.26
CA ILE A 15 -0.98 6.29 3.18
C ILE A 15 -1.26 7.39 4.20
N GLY A 16 -0.26 7.72 5.02
CA GLY A 16 -0.38 8.85 5.95
C GLY A 16 0.29 8.58 7.29
N ASN A 17 -0.03 9.40 8.28
CA ASN A 17 0.45 9.20 9.64
C ASN A 17 -0.48 8.26 10.39
N ILE A 18 0.03 7.09 10.79
CA ILE A 18 -0.73 6.11 11.56
C ILE A 18 -1.34 6.72 12.84
N SER A 19 -0.71 7.73 13.45
CA SER A 19 -1.22 8.42 14.66
C SER A 19 -2.58 9.07 14.50
N LEU A 20 -3.03 9.28 13.26
CA LEU A 20 -4.39 9.74 12.95
C LEU A 20 -5.45 8.69 13.28
N LEU A 21 -5.07 7.41 13.37
CA LEU A 21 -5.92 6.28 13.74
C LEU A 21 -5.70 5.85 15.20
N ALA A 22 -5.67 6.81 16.13
CA ALA A 22 -5.34 6.59 17.55
C ALA A 22 -6.16 5.49 18.27
N ASN A 23 -7.34 5.14 17.73
CA ASN A 23 -8.22 4.12 18.30
C ASN A 23 -8.16 2.77 17.57
N SER A 24 -7.38 2.63 16.49
CA SER A 24 -7.26 1.36 15.77
C SER A 24 -6.27 0.42 16.45
N THR A 25 -6.76 -0.72 16.93
CA THR A 25 -5.94 -1.81 17.46
C THR A 25 -5.40 -2.74 16.37
N LYS A 26 -5.71 -2.45 15.10
CA LYS A 26 -5.31 -3.24 13.93
C LYS A 26 -4.40 -2.48 12.97
N ALA A 27 -3.94 -1.28 13.34
CA ALA A 27 -3.07 -0.48 12.51
C ALA A 27 -1.58 -0.72 12.84
N THR A 28 -0.73 -0.84 11.83
CA THR A 28 0.74 -0.80 11.98
C THR A 28 1.44 -0.34 10.71
N ASN A 29 2.57 0.36 10.83
CA ASN A 29 3.41 0.68 9.69
C ASN A 29 3.98 -0.62 9.11
N VAL A 30 4.18 -0.66 7.79
CA VAL A 30 4.72 -1.86 7.15
C VAL A 30 6.02 -1.56 6.40
N ASN A 31 6.91 -2.56 6.39
CA ASN A 31 8.03 -2.60 5.47
C ASN A 31 7.74 -3.64 4.38
N PHE A 32 7.93 -3.26 3.12
CA PHE A 32 7.77 -4.16 1.98
C PHE A 32 9.09 -4.86 1.65
N THR A 33 9.02 -6.16 1.47
CA THR A 33 10.12 -6.97 0.95
C THR A 33 9.64 -7.70 -0.29
N LEU A 34 10.31 -7.48 -1.42
CA LEU A 34 10.02 -8.20 -2.67
C LEU A 34 10.71 -9.57 -2.64
N SER A 35 9.93 -10.62 -2.85
CA SER A 35 10.42 -11.99 -3.00
C SER A 35 9.84 -12.59 -4.28
N GLY A 36 10.68 -12.78 -5.30
CA GLY A 36 10.21 -13.12 -6.64
C GLY A 36 9.40 -11.95 -7.22
N GLU A 37 8.09 -12.15 -7.35
CA GLU A 37 7.14 -11.16 -7.88
C GLU A 37 6.09 -10.72 -6.84
N GLU A 38 6.26 -11.12 -5.58
CA GLU A 38 5.33 -10.83 -4.48
C GLU A 38 5.93 -9.82 -3.50
N LEU A 39 5.10 -8.88 -3.02
CA LEU A 39 5.50 -7.90 -2.00
C LEU A 39 5.00 -8.32 -0.64
N THR A 40 5.86 -8.95 0.15
CA THR A 40 5.54 -9.32 1.53
C THR A 40 5.64 -8.10 2.44
N ALA A 41 4.60 -7.86 3.24
CA ALA A 41 4.55 -6.82 4.24
C ALA A 41 4.94 -7.36 5.62
N THR A 42 5.82 -6.65 6.30
CA THR A 42 6.23 -6.94 7.67
C THR A 42 5.90 -5.76 8.57
N ALA A 43 5.36 -6.04 9.75
CA ALA A 43 5.02 -4.99 10.70
C ALA A 43 6.30 -4.30 11.20
N ILE A 44 6.33 -2.97 11.07
CA ILE A 44 7.26 -2.13 11.82
C ILE A 44 6.51 -1.75 13.09
N GLN A 45 6.87 -2.36 14.21
CA GLN A 45 6.23 -2.05 15.50
C GLN A 45 6.19 -0.53 15.70
N SER A 46 4.97 -0.01 15.88
CA SER A 46 4.73 1.41 16.09
C SER A 46 4.38 1.66 17.55
N SER A 47 4.52 2.89 18.01
CA SER A 47 4.13 3.28 19.38
C SER A 47 2.64 3.04 19.67
N GLN A 48 1.80 2.96 18.64
CA GLN A 48 0.36 2.72 18.77
C GLN A 48 0.01 1.24 18.85
N ASN A 49 0.85 0.37 18.32
CA ASN A 49 0.62 -1.06 18.34
C ASN A 49 1.93 -1.82 18.39
N THR A 50 2.30 -2.20 19.62
CA THR A 50 3.54 -2.93 19.92
C THR A 50 3.35 -4.45 19.90
N THR A 51 2.10 -4.92 19.77
CA THR A 51 1.76 -6.34 19.87
C THR A 51 1.18 -6.93 18.59
N LEU A 52 0.78 -6.11 17.62
CA LEU A 52 0.31 -6.60 16.32
C LEU A 52 1.44 -7.26 15.55
N VAL A 53 1.30 -8.57 15.37
CA VAL A 53 2.14 -9.38 14.49
C VAL A 53 1.34 -9.64 13.23
N LEU A 54 1.90 -9.25 12.08
CA LEU A 54 1.36 -9.64 10.78
C LEU A 54 1.93 -11.01 10.41
N ASP A 55 1.09 -11.93 9.98
CA ASP A 55 1.50 -13.27 9.50
C ASP A 55 2.05 -13.19 8.06
N SER A 56 2.99 -12.27 7.85
CA SER A 56 3.65 -11.97 6.57
C SER A 56 2.68 -11.88 5.36
N PRO A 57 1.62 -11.06 5.42
CA PRO A 57 0.70 -10.92 4.30
C PRO A 57 1.41 -10.30 3.09
N THR A 58 0.97 -10.64 1.89
CA THR A 58 1.43 -9.99 0.65
C THR A 58 0.48 -8.87 0.24
N LEU A 59 1.04 -7.84 -0.40
CA LEU A 59 0.24 -6.80 -1.03
C LEU A 59 -0.48 -7.40 -2.24
N ALA A 60 -1.77 -7.14 -2.35
CA ALA A 60 -2.58 -7.53 -3.50
C ALA A 60 -3.33 -6.31 -4.06
N ILE A 61 -3.44 -6.26 -5.38
CA ILE A 61 -4.14 -5.21 -6.11
C ILE A 61 -5.23 -5.83 -6.97
N ASP A 62 -6.38 -5.17 -7.07
CA ASP A 62 -7.37 -5.55 -8.06
C ASP A 62 -6.92 -5.03 -9.44
N VAL A 63 -6.78 -5.95 -10.39
CA VAL A 63 -6.33 -5.67 -11.77
C VAL A 63 -7.45 -5.83 -12.79
N SER A 64 -8.67 -6.13 -12.32
CA SER A 64 -9.84 -6.20 -13.19
C SER A 64 -10.17 -4.80 -13.71
N SER A 65 -10.65 -4.71 -14.95
CA SER A 65 -10.87 -3.42 -15.61
C SER A 65 -11.84 -2.53 -14.84
N ASP A 66 -12.84 -3.10 -14.17
CA ASP A 66 -13.88 -2.30 -13.52
C ASP A 66 -13.56 -1.99 -12.05
N ALA A 67 -12.37 -2.36 -11.56
CA ALA A 67 -12.03 -2.22 -10.15
C ALA A 67 -11.50 -0.83 -9.79
N LEU A 68 -12.09 -0.29 -8.73
CA LEU A 68 -11.63 0.88 -7.97
C LEU A 68 -11.33 0.50 -6.52
N ASP A 69 -11.00 -0.78 -6.33
CA ASP A 69 -10.84 -1.39 -5.04
C ASP A 69 -9.52 -0.97 -4.37
N SER A 70 -9.52 -1.07 -3.04
CA SER A 70 -8.34 -0.76 -2.23
C SER A 70 -7.23 -1.76 -2.49
N ALA A 71 -5.98 -1.32 -2.43
CA ALA A 71 -4.88 -2.25 -2.27
C ALA A 71 -4.99 -2.88 -0.88
N ILE A 72 -4.85 -4.21 -0.81
CA ILE A 72 -5.07 -4.99 0.40
C ILE A 72 -3.85 -5.83 0.76
N PHE A 73 -3.84 -6.34 1.98
CA PHE A 73 -2.85 -7.25 2.52
C PHE A 73 -3.52 -8.58 2.86
N GLU A 74 -3.06 -9.66 2.24
CA GLU A 74 -3.67 -10.97 2.40
C GLU A 74 -2.62 -12.06 2.63
N THR A 75 -2.98 -13.10 3.38
CA THR A 75 -2.14 -14.30 3.58
C THR A 75 -2.58 -15.46 2.68
N SER A 76 -3.74 -15.33 2.05
CA SER A 76 -4.32 -16.28 1.11
C SER A 76 -4.88 -15.53 -0.08
N THR A 77 -4.90 -16.15 -1.25
CA THR A 77 -5.35 -15.51 -2.48
C THR A 77 -6.86 -15.26 -2.48
N THR A 78 -7.27 -14.00 -2.61
CA THR A 78 -8.68 -13.65 -2.89
C THR A 78 -8.93 -13.55 -4.39
N SER A 79 -10.08 -14.07 -4.83
CA SER A 79 -10.49 -13.96 -6.23
C SER A 79 -10.69 -12.50 -6.63
N GLY A 80 -10.12 -12.09 -7.76
CA GLY A 80 -10.17 -10.71 -8.26
C GLY A 80 -8.90 -9.92 -8.00
N TYR A 81 -8.08 -10.35 -7.04
CA TYR A 81 -6.83 -9.67 -6.70
C TYR A 81 -5.60 -10.39 -7.26
N SER A 82 -4.65 -9.61 -7.76
CA SER A 82 -3.31 -10.06 -8.12
C SER A 82 -2.35 -9.79 -6.96
N HIS A 83 -1.70 -10.84 -6.47
CA HIS A 83 -0.68 -10.80 -5.40
C HIS A 83 0.75 -10.87 -5.95
N SER A 84 0.89 -11.12 -7.25
CA SER A 84 2.15 -11.27 -7.98
C SER A 84 2.24 -10.31 -9.17
N GLY A 85 3.39 -10.29 -9.82
CA GLY A 85 3.75 -9.37 -10.91
C GLY A 85 4.40 -8.06 -10.43
N PHE A 86 4.66 -7.90 -9.13
CA PHE A 86 5.37 -6.73 -8.62
C PHE A 86 6.86 -6.82 -8.86
N LEU A 87 7.50 -5.67 -9.07
CA LEU A 87 8.95 -5.57 -9.13
C LEU A 87 9.45 -4.17 -8.75
N TYR A 88 10.76 -4.08 -8.57
CA TYR A 88 11.44 -2.80 -8.40
C TYR A 88 11.96 -2.27 -9.73
N TYR A 89 11.50 -1.07 -10.10
CA TYR A 89 12.10 -0.28 -11.17
C TYR A 89 12.86 0.90 -10.55
N GLY A 90 14.16 0.68 -10.32
CA GLY A 90 14.97 1.57 -9.48
C GLY A 90 14.46 1.55 -8.04
N ALA A 91 14.01 2.70 -7.54
CA ALA A 91 13.41 2.83 -6.21
C ALA A 91 11.87 2.75 -6.20
N GLN A 92 11.24 2.54 -7.35
CA GLN A 92 9.78 2.50 -7.49
C GLN A 92 9.28 1.07 -7.47
N ILE A 93 8.11 0.88 -6.87
CA ILE A 93 7.36 -0.37 -6.94
C ILE A 93 6.38 -0.28 -8.11
N VAL A 94 6.54 -1.18 -9.07
CA VAL A 94 5.71 -1.23 -10.30
C VAL A 94 5.14 -2.63 -10.47
N TRP A 95 4.15 -2.77 -11.35
CA TRP A 95 3.52 -4.04 -11.68
C TRP A 95 3.75 -4.40 -13.15
N LEU A 96 4.04 -5.65 -13.47
CA LEU A 96 4.31 -6.14 -14.82
C LEU A 96 3.03 -6.74 -15.43
N ALA A 97 2.43 -6.00 -16.36
CA ALA A 97 1.26 -6.42 -17.11
C ALA A 97 1.67 -6.86 -18.51
N SER A 98 1.63 -8.17 -18.81
CA SER A 98 1.91 -8.69 -20.17
C SER A 98 3.20 -8.16 -20.80
N GLY A 99 4.27 -8.01 -20.00
CA GLY A 99 5.57 -7.49 -20.46
C GLY A 99 5.73 -5.97 -20.43
N VAL A 100 4.71 -5.22 -19.99
CA VAL A 100 4.74 -3.76 -19.83
C VAL A 100 4.78 -3.40 -18.34
N LEU A 101 5.68 -2.49 -17.97
CA LEU A 101 5.73 -1.96 -16.61
C LEU A 101 4.66 -0.89 -16.42
N GLU A 102 3.79 -1.11 -15.43
CA GLU A 102 2.73 -0.19 -15.05
C GLU A 102 2.97 0.37 -13.65
N SER A 103 2.63 1.64 -13.45
CA SER A 103 2.58 2.30 -12.15
C SER A 103 1.28 3.09 -12.07
N LYS A 104 0.21 2.42 -11.65
CA LYS A 104 -1.15 2.97 -11.58
C LYS A 104 -1.59 3.17 -10.13
N TRP A 105 -0.65 3.47 -9.25
CA TRP A 105 -0.94 3.73 -7.85
C TRP A 105 -1.66 5.07 -7.68
N VAL A 106 -2.76 5.05 -6.93
CA VAL A 106 -3.49 6.26 -6.57
C VAL A 106 -3.80 6.28 -5.08
N ALA A 107 -3.99 7.49 -4.55
CA ALA A 107 -4.37 7.75 -3.18
C ALA A 107 -5.74 8.43 -3.16
N GLU A 108 -6.74 7.76 -2.58
CA GLU A 108 -8.09 8.30 -2.42
C GLU A 108 -8.22 8.92 -1.02
N THR A 109 -8.84 10.09 -0.92
CA THR A 109 -9.07 10.75 0.38
C THR A 109 -10.03 9.96 1.26
N THR A 110 -9.76 9.92 2.56
CA THR A 110 -10.72 9.42 3.57
C THR A 110 -11.46 10.57 4.24
N ASP A 111 -12.39 10.26 5.16
CA ASP A 111 -13.02 11.25 6.04
C ASP A 111 -12.03 11.88 7.05
N THR A 112 -10.81 11.37 7.15
CA THR A 112 -9.76 11.89 8.02
C THR A 112 -8.72 12.65 7.18
N ASP A 113 -8.55 13.95 7.48
CA ASP A 113 -7.53 14.76 6.82
C ASP A 113 -6.12 14.21 7.07
N GLY A 114 -5.30 14.20 6.03
CA GLY A 114 -3.96 13.62 6.09
C GLY A 114 -3.92 12.08 6.03
N LEU A 115 -5.05 11.43 5.75
CA LEU A 115 -5.16 9.98 5.58
C LEU A 115 -5.80 9.61 4.24
N TRP A 116 -5.14 8.73 3.50
CA TRP A 116 -5.57 8.24 2.20
C TRP A 116 -5.59 6.71 2.14
N VAL A 117 -6.47 6.15 1.33
CA VAL A 117 -6.46 4.73 0.96
C VAL A 117 -5.59 4.57 -0.28
N LEU A 118 -4.65 3.63 -0.25
CA LEU A 118 -3.87 3.26 -1.44
C LEU A 118 -4.73 2.37 -2.33
N LYS A 119 -4.81 2.69 -3.62
CA LYS A 119 -5.53 1.91 -4.63
C LYS A 119 -4.68 1.67 -5.88
N TRP A 120 -5.13 0.73 -6.70
CA TRP A 120 -4.61 0.50 -8.04
C TRP A 120 -5.67 0.85 -9.09
N ALA A 121 -5.41 1.89 -9.88
CA ALA A 121 -6.36 2.40 -10.86
C ALA A 121 -6.23 1.66 -12.21
N ALA A 122 -6.74 0.42 -12.29
CA ALA A 122 -6.61 -0.45 -13.46
C ALA A 122 -7.07 0.22 -14.78
N ASN A 123 -8.18 0.97 -14.72
CA ASN A 123 -8.80 1.70 -15.83
C ASN A 123 -8.57 3.24 -15.81
N GLY A 124 -7.63 3.71 -15.01
CA GLY A 124 -7.40 5.15 -14.78
C GLY A 124 -8.11 5.67 -13.53
N GLY A 125 -7.56 6.73 -12.95
CA GLY A 125 -8.05 7.28 -11.68
C GLY A 125 -9.31 8.15 -11.84
N THR A 126 -9.98 8.41 -10.73
CA THR A 126 -11.12 9.33 -10.62
C THR A 126 -10.66 10.75 -10.24
N GLU A 127 -11.57 11.73 -10.25
CA GLU A 127 -11.24 13.12 -9.90
C GLU A 127 -10.82 13.30 -8.42
N ASP A 128 -11.25 12.38 -7.55
CA ASP A 128 -10.95 12.39 -6.10
C ASP A 128 -9.67 11.60 -5.74
N GLU A 129 -8.96 11.12 -6.76
CA GLU A 129 -7.76 10.30 -6.60
C GLU A 129 -6.49 11.05 -7.00
N LEU A 130 -5.48 10.98 -6.14
CA LEU A 130 -4.16 11.55 -6.40
C LEU A 130 -3.23 10.47 -6.95
N LEU A 131 -2.63 10.71 -8.12
CA LEU A 131 -1.57 9.84 -8.64
C LEU A 131 -0.37 9.85 -7.69
N VAL A 132 0.05 8.67 -7.24
CA VAL A 132 1.19 8.51 -6.34
C VAL A 132 2.21 7.53 -6.90
N VAL A 133 3.42 7.58 -6.35
CA VAL A 133 4.48 6.61 -6.66
C VAL A 133 4.84 5.89 -5.38
N LEU A 134 4.63 4.59 -5.35
CA LEU A 134 5.08 3.74 -4.26
C LEU A 134 6.59 3.48 -4.41
N LYS A 135 7.33 3.63 -3.30
CA LYS A 135 8.79 3.49 -3.30
C LYS A 135 9.24 2.45 -2.27
N ASN A 136 10.37 1.80 -2.56
CA ASN A 136 11.03 0.88 -1.63
C ASN A 136 11.94 1.59 -0.60
N LEU A 137 11.81 2.91 -0.48
CA LEU A 137 12.57 3.72 0.46
C LEU A 137 11.63 4.27 1.52
N ALA A 138 12.04 4.14 2.78
CA ALA A 138 11.32 4.77 3.88
C ALA A 138 11.23 6.29 3.67
N PRO A 139 10.09 6.92 4.01
CA PRO A 139 9.98 8.37 4.00
C PRO A 139 11.03 9.02 4.89
N VAL A 140 11.65 10.10 4.41
CA VAL A 140 12.53 10.92 5.25
C VAL A 140 11.66 11.76 6.19
N ALA A 141 11.89 11.64 7.49
CA ALA A 141 11.24 12.50 8.47
C ALA A 141 11.59 13.97 8.19
N LEU A 142 10.59 14.85 8.20
CA LEU A 142 10.81 16.28 8.22
C LEU A 142 11.41 16.65 9.58
N THR A 143 12.73 16.73 9.67
CA THR A 143 13.37 17.47 10.77
C THR A 143 13.16 18.95 10.46
N ALA A 144 12.29 19.59 11.22
CA ALA A 144 12.12 21.04 11.25
C ALA A 144 13.40 21.72 11.77
#